data_AF-A0A357CLV3-F1
#
_entry.id   AF-A0A357CLV3-F1
#
_cell.length_a   1.000
_cell.length_b   1.000
_cell.length_c   1.000
_cell.angle_alpha   90.00
_cell.angle_beta   90.00
_cell.angle_gamma   90.00
#
_symmetry.space_group_name_H-M   'P 1'
#
loop_
_entity.id
_entity.type
_entity.pdbx_description
1 polymer ?
#
loop_
_entity_poly.entity_id
_entity_poly.type
_entity_poly.pdbx_seq_one_letter_code
_entity_poly.pdbx_strand_id
1 'polypeptide(L)'
;VVKPNQFIMEEPYLKHHINYTRLGFGLDRIKEQPYYVDPKADLTGLQPDHPSLTNLRIWDWRPLLPAYNQLQSFRSYYTFYDIDLDRYSTPQGQKQVMIAARELDSGKIDQNWLNQRLIYTHGYG
;
A
#
# COMPACT_ATOMS: atom_id res chain seq x y z
N VAL A 1 37.92 -22.34 4.77
CA VAL A 1 36.83 -22.70 5.70
C VAL A 1 35.52 -22.63 4.93
N VAL A 2 34.83 -23.75 4.74
CA VAL A 2 33.53 -23.77 4.03
C VAL A 2 32.46 -23.24 4.99
N LYS A 3 31.66 -22.27 4.57
CA LYS A 3 30.57 -21.74 5.40
C LYS A 3 29.53 -22.86 5.64
N PRO A 4 29.13 -23.14 6.89
CA PRO A 4 28.06 -24.10 7.16
C PRO A 4 26.77 -23.65 6.48
N ASN A 5 25.96 -24.61 6.03
CA ASN A 5 24.64 -24.33 5.48
C ASN A 5 23.71 -23.82 6.59
N GLN A 6 23.59 -22.49 6.69
CA GLN A 6 22.82 -21.79 7.72
C GLN A 6 21.36 -22.25 7.78
N PHE A 7 20.75 -22.58 6.64
CA PHE A 7 19.38 -23.04 6.59
C PHE A 7 19.17 -24.32 7.41
N ILE A 8 20.08 -25.30 7.30
CA ILE A 8 20.00 -26.56 8.06
C ILE A 8 20.17 -26.31 9.56
N MET A 9 21.03 -25.35 9.94
CA MET A 9 21.22 -24.99 11.35
C MET A 9 20.02 -24.25 11.93
N GLU A 10 19.34 -23.43 11.13
CA GLU A 10 18.21 -22.59 11.56
C GLU A 10 16.84 -23.27 11.46
N GLU A 11 16.71 -24.33 10.65
CA GLU A 11 15.47 -25.09 10.45
C GLU A 11 14.71 -25.42 11.75
N PRO A 12 15.34 -25.98 12.82
CA PRO A 12 14.61 -26.26 14.05
C PRO A 12 14.07 -24.99 14.71
N TYR A 13 14.85 -23.91 14.73
CA TYR A 13 14.45 -22.63 15.32
C TYR A 13 13.30 -21.97 14.54
N LEU A 14 13.33 -22.02 13.21
CA LEU A 14 12.24 -21.54 12.35
C LEU A 14 10.95 -22.34 12.60
N LYS A 15 11.05 -23.66 12.72
CA LYS A 15 9.90 -24.51 13.05
C LYS A 15 9.30 -24.18 14.41
N HIS A 16 10.14 -23.96 15.43
CA HIS A 16 9.69 -23.52 16.74
C HIS A 16 9.02 -22.15 16.66
N HIS A 17 9.62 -21.19 15.98
CA HIS A 17 9.07 -19.84 15.82
C HIS A 17 7.69 -19.85 15.15
N ILE A 18 7.54 -20.61 14.06
CA ILE A 18 6.23 -20.79 13.38
C ILE A 18 5.21 -21.41 14.34
N ASN A 19 5.57 -22.48 15.05
CA ASN A 19 4.65 -23.14 15.98
C ASN A 19 4.21 -22.21 17.11
N TYR A 20 5.13 -21.52 17.77
CA TYR A 20 4.79 -20.61 18.87
C TYR A 20 4.02 -19.38 18.40
N THR A 21 4.31 -18.87 17.20
CA THR A 21 3.51 -17.80 16.58
C THR A 21 2.08 -18.27 16.33
N ARG A 22 1.90 -19.46 15.74
CA ARG A 22 0.57 -20.03 15.50
C ARG A 22 -0.21 -20.23 16.80
N LEU A 23 0.44 -20.73 17.85
CA LEU A 23 -0.15 -20.88 19.19
C LEU A 23 -0.54 -19.53 19.80
N GLY A 24 0.34 -18.52 19.73
CA GLY A 24 0.09 -17.19 20.29
C GLY A 24 -1.11 -16.49 19.66
N PHE A 25 -1.32 -16.69 18.36
CA PHE A 25 -2.50 -16.20 17.64
C PHE A 25 -3.70 -17.17 17.65
N GLY A 26 -3.58 -18.35 18.29
CA GLY A 26 -4.64 -19.35 18.34
C GLY A 26 -4.97 -20.01 16.99
N LEU A 27 -4.05 -19.98 16.04
CA LEU A 27 -4.17 -20.56 14.68
C LEU A 27 -4.00 -22.08 14.66
N ASP A 28 -3.74 -22.70 15.81
CA ASP A 28 -3.83 -24.14 16.03
C ASP A 28 -5.29 -24.63 16.16
N ARG A 29 -6.23 -23.70 16.42
CA ARG A 29 -7.65 -24.01 16.68
C ARG A 29 -8.57 -23.66 15.51
N ILE A 30 -8.01 -23.19 14.39
CA ILE A 30 -8.79 -22.86 13.20
C ILE A 30 -8.97 -24.07 12.30
N LYS A 31 -10.08 -24.10 11.56
CA LYS A 31 -10.31 -25.09 10.52
C LYS A 31 -9.97 -24.47 9.18
N GLU A 32 -8.92 -24.97 8.54
CA GLU A 32 -8.60 -24.59 7.17
C GLU A 32 -9.63 -25.24 6.22
N GLN A 33 -10.26 -24.41 5.38
CA GLN A 33 -11.18 -24.87 4.34
C GLN A 33 -10.61 -24.45 2.99
N PRO A 34 -10.31 -25.40 2.10
CA PRO A 34 -9.94 -25.08 0.73
C PRO A 34 -11.07 -24.29 0.06
N TYR A 35 -10.76 -23.09 -0.42
CA TYR A 35 -11.68 -22.28 -1.22
C TYR A 35 -11.28 -22.40 -2.68
N TYR A 36 -12.06 -23.15 -3.45
CA TYR A 36 -11.88 -23.28 -4.88
C TYR A 36 -12.75 -22.24 -5.58
N VAL A 37 -12.12 -21.36 -6.36
CA VAL A 37 -12.85 -20.40 -7.19
C VAL A 37 -13.50 -21.16 -8.33
N ASP A 38 -14.83 -21.18 -8.38
CA ASP A 38 -15.56 -21.72 -9.53
C ASP A 38 -15.62 -20.65 -10.64
N PRO A 39 -14.95 -20.84 -11.79
CA PRO A 39 -15.01 -19.90 -12.90
C PRO A 39 -16.39 -19.84 -13.57
N LYS A 40 -17.31 -20.78 -13.25
CA LYS A 40 -18.70 -20.81 -13.72
C LYS A 40 -19.70 -20.48 -12.62
N ALA A 41 -19.24 -19.89 -11.51
CA ALA A 41 -20.10 -19.51 -10.40
C ALA A 41 -21.32 -18.72 -10.92
N ASP A 42 -22.50 -19.11 -10.45
CA ASP A 42 -23.74 -18.43 -10.78
C ASP A 42 -23.75 -17.04 -10.13
N LEU A 43 -23.64 -16.01 -10.97
CA LEU A 43 -23.61 -14.62 -10.56
C LEU A 43 -25.02 -14.05 -10.28
N THR A 44 -26.10 -14.81 -10.49
CA THR A 44 -27.47 -14.32 -10.28
C THR A 44 -27.77 -13.97 -8.82
N GLY A 45 -27.02 -14.52 -7.87
CA GLY A 45 -27.08 -14.15 -6.45
C GLY A 45 -26.29 -12.90 -6.08
N LEU A 46 -25.46 -12.36 -6.97
CA LEU A 46 -24.74 -11.11 -6.73
C LEU A 46 -25.70 -9.95 -6.95
N GLN A 47 -26.04 -9.26 -5.87
CA GLN A 47 -26.68 -7.96 -5.97
C GLN A 47 -25.59 -6.94 -6.35
N PRO A 48 -25.61 -6.36 -7.57
CA PRO A 48 -24.59 -5.39 -7.99
C PRO A 48 -24.56 -4.15 -7.07
N ASP A 49 -25.67 -3.88 -6.39
CA ASP A 49 -25.84 -2.77 -5.46
C ASP A 49 -25.32 -3.09 -4.04
N HIS A 50 -24.81 -4.32 -3.82
CA HIS A 50 -24.34 -4.76 -2.51
C HIS A 50 -23.19 -3.84 -2.03
N PRO A 51 -23.26 -3.26 -0.82
CA PRO A 51 -22.28 -2.29 -0.34
C PRO A 51 -20.82 -2.74 -0.41
N SER A 52 -20.55 -4.05 -0.24
CA SER A 52 -19.20 -4.61 -0.37
C SER A 52 -18.66 -4.63 -1.79
N LEU A 53 -19.52 -4.62 -2.82
CA LEU A 53 -19.13 -4.56 -4.23
C LEU A 53 -19.01 -3.11 -4.70
N THR A 54 -19.96 -2.25 -4.30
CA THR A 54 -20.00 -0.83 -4.71
C THR A 54 -18.81 -0.03 -4.19
N ASN A 55 -18.21 -0.46 -3.07
CA ASN A 55 -17.12 0.28 -2.41
C ASN A 55 -15.88 -0.59 -2.12
N LEU A 56 -15.64 -1.57 -3.01
CA LEU A 56 -14.51 -2.49 -2.93
C LEU A 56 -13.18 -1.76 -3.17
N ARG A 57 -12.16 -2.08 -2.37
CA ARG A 57 -10.80 -1.62 -2.62
C ARG A 57 -10.21 -2.41 -3.80
N ILE A 58 -10.10 -1.76 -4.95
CA ILE A 58 -9.51 -2.36 -6.16
C ILE A 58 -7.99 -2.16 -6.22
N TRP A 59 -7.48 -1.09 -5.60
CA TRP A 59 -6.06 -0.73 -5.62
C TRP A 59 -5.34 -1.13 -4.33
N ASP A 60 -4.05 -1.46 -4.43
CA ASP A 60 -3.14 -1.65 -3.30
C ASP A 60 -2.29 -0.38 -3.11
N TRP A 61 -2.09 0.06 -1.88
CA TRP A 61 -1.33 1.28 -1.57
C TRP A 61 0.18 1.10 -1.81
N ARG A 62 0.71 -0.12 -1.62
CA ARG A 62 2.14 -0.44 -1.74
C ARG A 62 2.72 -0.11 -3.12
N PRO A 63 2.08 -0.51 -4.24
CA PRO A 63 2.55 -0.12 -5.57
C PRO A 63 2.15 1.31 -5.97
N LEU A 64 1.19 1.93 -5.29
CA LEU A 64 0.69 3.26 -5.66
C LEU A 64 1.67 4.38 -5.26
N LEU A 65 2.32 4.27 -4.10
CA LEU A 65 3.30 5.25 -3.63
C LEU A 65 4.48 5.44 -4.60
N PRO A 66 5.15 4.38 -5.09
CA PRO A 66 6.19 4.56 -6.11
C PRO A 66 5.62 5.08 -7.43
N ALA A 67 4.40 4.69 -7.81
CA ALA A 67 3.75 5.22 -9.02
C ALA A 67 3.49 6.73 -8.92
N TYR A 68 3.04 7.25 -7.78
CA TYR A 68 2.86 8.69 -7.55
C TYR A 68 4.18 9.43 -7.60
N ASN A 69 5.22 8.91 -6.93
CA ASN A 69 6.56 9.48 -6.98
C ASN A 69 7.22 9.36 -8.36
N GLN A 70 6.72 8.53 -9.28
CA GLN A 70 7.20 8.49 -10.66
C GLN A 70 6.40 9.43 -11.58
N LEU A 71 5.06 9.41 -11.47
CA LEU A 71 4.16 10.12 -12.39
C LEU A 71 3.99 11.59 -12.04
N GLN A 72 4.10 11.95 -10.76
CA GLN A 72 3.84 13.31 -10.27
C GLN A 72 5.09 14.05 -9.80
N SER A 73 6.28 13.43 -9.93
CA SER A 73 7.59 14.06 -9.70
C SER A 73 8.10 14.84 -10.92
N PHE A 74 7.22 15.55 -11.64
CA PHE A 74 7.62 16.44 -12.74
C PHE A 74 8.66 17.50 -12.31
N ARG A 75 8.82 17.67 -11.00
CA ARG A 75 9.89 18.41 -10.35
C ARG A 75 10.55 17.51 -9.30
N SER A 76 11.89 17.57 -9.25
CA SER A 76 12.71 16.76 -8.35
C SER A 76 12.41 16.98 -6.87
N TYR A 77 11.86 18.14 -6.52
CA TYR A 77 11.59 18.55 -5.14
C TYR A 77 10.17 18.23 -4.65
N TYR A 78 9.32 17.61 -5.47
CA TYR A 78 8.06 17.05 -4.96
C TYR A 78 8.25 15.60 -4.55
N THR A 79 7.74 15.24 -3.38
CA THR A 79 7.77 13.86 -2.85
C THR A 79 6.46 13.55 -2.15
N PHE A 80 6.02 12.31 -2.27
CA PHE A 80 4.94 11.73 -1.49
C PHE A 80 5.55 10.74 -0.51
N TYR A 81 5.22 10.86 0.77
CA TYR A 81 5.73 9.97 1.82
C TYR A 81 4.78 8.85 2.19
N ASP A 82 3.48 9.08 2.04
CA ASP A 82 2.44 8.13 2.41
C ASP A 82 1.22 8.23 1.50
N ILE A 83 0.38 7.20 1.54
CA ILE A 83 -0.92 7.15 0.89
C ILE A 83 -1.96 6.68 1.91
N ASP A 84 -2.91 7.57 2.16
CA ASP A 84 -4.08 7.28 2.97
C ASP A 84 -5.24 6.75 2.12
N LEU A 85 -6.03 5.88 2.74
CA LEU A 85 -7.29 5.40 2.18
C LEU A 85 -8.43 6.09 2.90
N ASP A 86 -9.23 6.84 2.16
CA ASP A 86 -10.37 7.56 2.71
C ASP A 86 -11.64 7.34 1.86
N ARG A 87 -12.81 7.70 2.39
CA ARG A 87 -14.10 7.56 1.72
C ARG A 87 -14.85 8.88 1.73
N TYR A 88 -15.26 9.33 0.55
CA TYR A 88 -16.00 10.57 0.38
C TYR A 88 -17.42 10.32 -0.12
N SER A 89 -18.36 11.13 0.36
CA SER A 89 -19.72 11.19 -0.19
C SER A 89 -19.69 11.79 -1.59
N THR A 90 -20.29 11.08 -2.55
CA THR A 90 -20.54 11.56 -3.91
C THR A 90 -22.03 11.44 -4.23
N PRO A 91 -22.56 12.09 -5.29
CA PRO A 91 -23.96 11.92 -5.69
C PRO A 91 -24.36 10.46 -6.00
N GLN A 92 -23.38 9.58 -6.23
CA GLN A 92 -23.58 8.15 -6.51
C GLN A 92 -23.34 7.26 -5.28
N GLY A 93 -23.09 7.86 -4.10
CA GLY A 93 -22.80 7.15 -2.86
C GLY A 93 -21.38 7.39 -2.33
N GLN A 94 -21.00 6.62 -1.31
CA GLN A 94 -19.67 6.66 -0.71
C GLN A 94 -18.63 6.05 -1.66
N LYS A 95 -17.59 6.80 -2.02
CA LYS A 95 -16.51 6.34 -2.89
C LYS A 95 -15.18 6.34 -2.16
N GLN A 96 -14.51 5.18 -2.18
CA GLN A 96 -13.15 5.08 -1.70
C GLN A 96 -12.18 5.81 -2.63
N VAL A 97 -11.27 6.57 -2.04
CA VAL A 97 -10.19 7.30 -2.71
C VAL A 97 -8.87 6.99 -2.02
N MET A 98 -7.79 7.08 -2.78
CA MET A 98 -6.44 7.06 -2.26
C MET A 98 -5.89 8.47 -2.37
N ILE A 99 -5.47 9.02 -1.24
CA ILE A 99 -5.02 10.41 -1.13
C ILE A 99 -3.60 10.42 -0.62
N ALA A 100 -2.80 11.34 -1.12
CA ALA A 100 -1.43 11.55 -0.67
C ALA A 100 -1.16 13.05 -0.62
N ALA A 101 -0.58 13.53 0.47
CA ALA A 101 -0.09 14.89 0.54
C ALA A 101 1.16 15.01 -0.36
N ARG A 102 1.16 16.02 -1.24
CA ARG A 102 2.35 16.38 -2.00
C ARG A 102 3.19 17.30 -1.14
N GLU A 103 4.37 16.85 -0.77
CA GLU A 103 5.30 17.62 0.03
C GLU A 103 6.48 18.15 -0.80
N LEU A 104 7.08 19.22 -0.31
CA LEU A 104 8.25 19.85 -0.90
C LEU A 104 9.49 19.45 -0.09
N ASP A 105 10.46 18.85 -0.76
CA ASP A 105 11.78 18.50 -0.22
C ASP A 105 12.80 19.56 -0.65
N SER A 106 13.12 20.48 0.26
CA SER A 106 14.07 21.57 0.01
C SER A 106 15.50 21.07 -0.23
N GLY A 107 15.85 19.87 0.24
CA GLY A 107 17.15 19.25 -0.04
C GLY A 107 17.33 18.83 -1.49
N LYS A 108 16.23 18.65 -2.23
CA LYS A 108 16.22 18.31 -3.66
C LYS A 108 16.09 19.53 -4.58
N ILE A 109 16.05 20.74 -4.00
CA ILE A 109 16.07 22.00 -4.76
C ILE A 109 17.52 22.38 -5.05
N ASP A 110 17.85 22.51 -6.33
CA ASP A 110 19.13 23.07 -6.75
C ASP A 110 19.28 24.52 -6.23
N GLN A 111 20.35 24.78 -5.49
CA GLN A 111 20.60 26.06 -4.80
C GLN A 111 21.24 27.11 -5.70
N ASN A 112 21.04 27.02 -7.02
CA ASN A 112 21.57 28.01 -7.95
C ASN A 112 20.93 29.39 -7.71
N TRP A 113 21.63 30.45 -8.13
CA TRP A 113 21.21 31.83 -7.91
C TRP A 113 19.80 32.12 -8.44
N LEU A 114 19.45 31.53 -9.59
CA LEU A 114 18.13 31.68 -10.23
C LEU A 114 17.03 31.15 -9.30
N ASN A 115 17.20 29.96 -8.74
CA ASN A 115 16.26 29.36 -7.79
C ASN A 115 16.15 30.20 -6.53
N GLN A 116 17.28 30.61 -5.95
CA GLN A 116 17.31 31.39 -4.70
C GLN A 116 16.74 32.81 -4.82
N ARG A 117 16.79 33.43 -6.01
CA ARG A 117 16.47 34.86 -6.17
C ARG A 117 15.26 35.15 -7.05
N LEU A 118 14.87 34.25 -7.95
CA LEU A 118 13.85 34.53 -8.96
C LEU A 118 12.68 33.53 -8.96
N ILE A 119 12.90 32.26 -8.62
CA ILE A 119 11.86 31.21 -8.78
C ILE A 119 11.05 30.97 -7.51
N TYR A 120 11.65 31.02 -6.31
CA TYR A 120 10.96 30.70 -5.05
C TYR A 120 10.48 31.93 -4.24
N THR A 121 10.37 33.10 -4.88
CA THR A 121 9.88 34.33 -4.22
C THR A 121 8.36 34.41 -4.10
N HIS A 122 7.61 33.44 -4.65
CA HIS A 122 6.16 33.43 -4.57
C HIS A 122 5.69 32.24 -3.72
N GLY A 123 5.40 32.57 -2.48
CA GLY A 123 4.74 31.69 -1.52
C GLY A 123 4.18 32.54 -0.38
N TYR A 124 3.16 33.36 -0.67
CA TYR A 124 2.14 33.54 0.36
C TYR A 124 1.49 32.17 0.55
N GLY A 125 1.62 31.64 1.77
CA GLY A 125 0.98 30.41 2.20
C GLY A 125 -0.52 30.48 2.17
#